data_AF-A0A392PH46-F1
#
_entry.id   AF-A0A392PH46-F1
#
_cell.length_a   1.000
_cell.length_b   1.000
_cell.length_c   1.000
_cell.angle_alpha   90.00
_cell.angle_beta   90.00
_cell.angle_gamma   90.00
#
_symmetry.space_group_name_H-M   'P 1'
#
loop_
_entity.id
_entity.type
_entity.pdbx_description
1 polymer ?
#
loop_
_entity_poly.entity_id
_entity_poly.type
_entity_poly.pdbx_seq_one_letter_code
_entity_poly.pdbx_strand_id
1 'polypeptide(L)'
;DEKRDPEKLRIEREELERRQKEEKARLQAEAKAAEEARRKAEAEAAAEAKRKRELEREAARQALQKMEKTVDINESCQFLEDLEMLGAVHDENTLSFKEEASPDDHQNGFGGIKLQGNPLEQLGLYMKVDDEDEEEELPQSTAEPSKDVEEGEID
;
A
#
# COMPACT_ATOMS: atom_id res chain seq x y z
N ASP A 1 47.21 -8.14 70.70
CA ASP A 1 46.33 -7.27 69.91
C ASP A 1 47.01 -5.96 69.56
N GLU A 2 47.72 -5.94 68.44
CA GLU A 2 48.11 -4.69 67.78
C GLU A 2 46.84 -4.01 67.28
N LYS A 3 46.38 -3.00 68.02
CA LYS A 3 45.30 -2.12 67.58
C LYS A 3 45.78 -1.43 66.31
N ARG A 4 45.29 -1.89 65.17
CA ARG A 4 45.58 -1.30 63.85
C ARG A 4 45.28 0.20 63.92
N ASP A 5 46.28 0.99 63.57
CA ASP A 5 46.29 2.43 63.70
C ASP A 5 45.09 3.04 62.94
N PRO A 6 44.18 3.78 63.61
CA PRO A 6 42.91 4.22 63.01
C PRO A 6 43.09 5.11 61.78
N GLU A 7 44.20 5.87 61.68
CA GLU A 7 44.50 6.66 60.48
C GLU A 7 44.84 5.79 59.27
N LYS A 8 45.57 4.69 59.47
CA LYS A 8 45.91 3.75 58.38
C LYS A 8 44.67 3.08 57.82
N LEU A 9 43.70 2.75 58.67
CA LEU A 9 42.41 2.22 58.25
C LEU A 9 41.61 3.21 57.39
N ARG A 10 41.70 4.51 57.69
CA ARG A 10 41.02 5.54 56.89
C ARG A 10 41.64 5.68 55.51
N ILE A 11 42.97 5.72 55.44
CA ILE A 11 43.72 5.84 54.17
C ILE A 11 43.45 4.62 53.28
N GLU A 12 43.52 3.42 53.84
CA GLU A 12 43.25 2.18 53.09
C GLU A 12 41.82 2.11 52.58
N ARG A 13 40.84 2.57 53.36
CA ARG A 13 39.44 2.65 52.94
C ARG A 13 39.25 3.61 51.77
N GLU A 14 39.88 4.78 51.82
CA GLU A 14 39.83 5.79 50.76
C GLU A 14 40.50 5.29 49.47
N GLU A 15 41.65 4.60 49.58
CA GLU A 15 42.33 4.02 48.42
C GLU A 15 41.48 2.93 47.75
N LEU A 16 40.81 2.10 48.55
CA LEU A 16 39.93 1.03 48.05
C LEU A 16 38.71 1.63 47.34
N GLU A 17 38.09 2.67 47.90
CA GLU A 17 37.00 3.41 47.28
C GLU A 17 37.44 4.06 45.96
N ARG A 18 38.64 4.66 45.92
CA ARG A 18 39.19 5.26 44.70
C ARG A 18 39.35 4.21 43.59
N ARG A 19 39.93 3.06 43.91
CA ARG A 19 40.09 1.95 42.94
C ARG A 19 38.76 1.42 42.44
N GLN A 20 37.76 1.27 43.32
CA GLN A 20 36.42 0.85 42.92
C GLN A 20 35.76 1.86 41.98
N LYS A 21 35.90 3.16 42.26
CA LYS A 21 35.35 4.21 41.41
C LYS A 21 36.03 4.26 40.03
N GLU A 22 37.34 4.08 39.98
CA GLU A 22 38.12 4.01 38.73
C GLU A 22 37.72 2.80 37.88
N GLU A 23 37.67 1.59 38.46
CA GLU A 23 37.25 0.37 37.76
C GLU A 23 35.79 0.45 37.29
N LYS A 24 34.89 1.01 38.12
CA LYS A 24 33.49 1.23 37.72
C LYS A 24 33.39 2.20 36.55
N ALA A 25 34.14 3.30 36.56
CA ALA A 25 34.15 4.27 35.47
C ALA A 25 34.69 3.65 34.18
N ARG A 26 35.74 2.82 34.28
CA ARG A 26 36.30 2.08 33.14
C ARG A 26 35.28 1.11 32.54
N LEU A 27 34.62 0.30 33.38
CA LEU A 27 33.61 -0.65 32.92
C LEU A 27 32.40 0.06 32.29
N GLN A 28 31.98 1.19 32.86
CA GLN A 28 30.89 2.00 32.31
C GLN A 28 31.26 2.63 30.96
N ALA A 29 32.49 3.10 30.80
CA ALA A 29 32.98 3.64 29.53
C ALA A 29 33.02 2.55 28.45
N GLU A 30 33.47 1.34 28.80
CA GLU A 30 33.47 0.18 27.91
C GLU A 30 32.05 -0.24 27.50
N ALA A 31 31.12 -0.32 28.45
CA ALA A 31 29.72 -0.63 28.16
C ALA A 31 29.09 0.41 27.23
N LYS A 32 29.35 1.70 27.46
CA LYS A 32 28.87 2.79 26.59
C LYS A 32 29.45 2.69 25.18
N ALA A 33 30.75 2.39 25.04
CA ALA A 33 31.38 2.20 23.74
C ALA A 33 30.78 0.99 22.98
N ALA A 34 30.49 -0.11 23.69
CA ALA A 34 29.84 -1.28 23.10
C ALA A 34 28.40 -0.98 22.64
N GLU A 35 27.64 -0.22 23.44
CA GLU A 35 26.29 0.22 23.08
C GLU A 35 26.31 1.13 21.84
N GLU A 36 27.20 2.12 21.79
CA GLU A 36 27.35 3.00 20.63
C GLU A 36 27.74 2.23 19.36
N ALA A 37 28.64 1.24 19.49
CA ALA A 37 29.00 0.36 18.38
C ALA A 37 27.81 -0.45 17.87
N ARG A 38 27.00 -1.04 18.78
CA ARG A 38 25.77 -1.76 18.41
C ARG A 38 24.78 -0.83 17.71
N ARG A 39 24.53 0.35 18.28
CA ARG A 39 23.60 1.34 17.71
C ARG A 39 24.03 1.77 16.31
N LYS A 40 25.33 1.98 16.09
CA LYS A 40 25.87 2.34 14.78
C LYS A 40 25.70 1.21 13.76
N ALA A 41 26.00 -0.03 14.15
CA ALA A 41 25.82 -1.20 13.27
C ALA A 41 24.34 -1.40 12.88
N GLU A 42 23.41 -1.21 13.83
CA GLU A 42 21.98 -1.29 13.55
C GLU A 42 21.51 -0.18 12.60
N ALA A 43 21.96 1.07 12.81
CA ALA A 43 21.64 2.18 11.93
C ALA A 43 22.18 1.97 10.50
N GLU A 44 23.38 1.40 10.36
CA GLU A 44 23.98 1.06 9.08
C GLU A 44 23.20 -0.05 8.36
N ALA A 45 22.83 -1.13 9.08
CA ALA A 45 22.01 -2.20 8.53
C ALA A 45 20.62 -1.69 8.08
N ALA A 46 20.00 -0.80 8.85
CA ALA A 46 18.73 -0.17 8.48
C ALA A 46 18.87 0.72 7.23
N ALA A 47 19.98 1.47 7.10
CA ALA A 47 20.26 2.29 5.93
C ALA A 47 20.50 1.43 4.68
N GLU A 48 21.24 0.33 4.80
CA GLU A 48 21.45 -0.62 3.71
C GLU A 48 20.14 -1.29 3.26
N ALA A 49 19.31 -1.72 4.21
CA ALA A 49 18.00 -2.30 3.92
C ALA A 49 17.09 -1.31 3.18
N LYS A 50 17.08 -0.03 3.58
CA LYS A 50 16.34 1.02 2.89
C LYS A 50 16.86 1.23 1.47
N ARG A 51 18.18 1.28 1.28
CA ARG A 51 18.80 1.41 -0.04
C ARG A 51 18.41 0.25 -0.96
N LYS A 52 18.41 -0.99 -0.45
CA LYS A 52 17.98 -2.17 -1.23
C LYS A 52 16.52 -2.06 -1.67
N ARG A 53 15.62 -1.66 -0.76
CA ARG A 53 14.20 -1.44 -1.09
C ARG A 53 14.01 -0.36 -2.15
N GLU A 54 14.80 0.71 -2.09
CA GLU A 54 14.76 1.79 -3.09
C GLU A 54 15.23 1.31 -4.46
N LEU A 55 16.29 0.51 -4.52
CA LEU A 55 16.76 -0.11 -5.77
C LEU A 55 15.70 -1.03 -6.39
N GLU A 56 15.04 -1.86 -5.58
CA GLU A 56 13.94 -2.72 -6.05
C GLU A 56 12.76 -1.89 -6.57
N ARG A 57 12.41 -0.80 -5.87
CA ARG A 57 11.37 0.13 -6.31
C ARG A 57 11.74 0.81 -7.64
N GLU A 58 12.99 1.21 -7.81
CA GLU A 58 13.46 1.81 -9.05
C GLU A 58 13.48 0.82 -10.21
N ALA A 59 13.92 -0.42 -9.97
CA ALA A 59 13.87 -1.50 -10.94
C ALA A 59 12.41 -1.77 -11.40
N ALA A 60 11.46 -1.78 -10.46
CA ALA A 60 10.03 -1.91 -10.78
C ALA A 60 9.52 -0.73 -11.64
N ARG A 61 9.92 0.51 -11.35
CA ARG A 61 9.58 1.68 -12.19
C ARG A 61 10.13 1.52 -13.61
N GLN A 62 11.38 1.09 -13.76
CA GLN A 62 11.96 0.85 -15.07
C GLN A 62 11.25 -0.27 -15.83
N ALA A 63 10.82 -1.33 -15.13
CA ALA A 63 10.05 -2.41 -15.73
C ALA A 63 8.69 -1.91 -16.27
N LEU A 64 7.96 -1.11 -15.48
CA LEU A 64 6.69 -0.51 -15.93
C LEU A 64 6.91 0.42 -17.13
N GLN A 65 7.94 1.25 -17.12
CA GLN A 65 8.24 2.13 -18.26
C GLN A 65 8.59 1.34 -19.53
N LYS A 66 9.30 0.22 -19.41
CA LYS A 66 9.56 -0.66 -20.56
C LYS A 66 8.29 -1.33 -21.04
N MET A 67 7.43 -1.79 -20.12
CA MET A 67 6.14 -2.36 -20.46
C MET A 67 5.26 -1.35 -21.17
N GLU A 68 5.16 -0.11 -20.68
CA GLU A 68 4.44 0.99 -21.34
C GLU A 68 4.88 1.17 -22.79
N LYS A 69 6.19 1.20 -23.05
CA LYS A 69 6.73 1.27 -24.43
C LYS A 69 6.45 0.03 -25.27
N THR A 70 6.36 -1.15 -24.68
CA THR A 70 5.98 -2.37 -25.43
C THR A 70 4.47 -2.52 -25.58
N VAL A 71 3.70 -1.78 -24.77
CA VAL A 71 2.26 -1.54 -24.92
C VAL A 71 2.06 -0.20 -25.66
N ASP A 72 3.05 0.27 -26.44
CA ASP A 72 2.77 1.17 -27.54
C ASP A 72 1.86 0.37 -28.48
N ILE A 73 0.59 0.76 -28.51
CA ILE A 73 -0.38 0.30 -29.49
C ILE A 73 0.15 0.77 -30.85
N ASN A 74 0.93 -0.09 -31.51
CA ASN A 74 1.58 0.10 -32.80
C ASN A 74 0.56 0.14 -33.93
N GLU A 75 -0.39 1.05 -33.83
CA GLU A 75 -1.63 0.87 -34.56
C GLU A 75 -2.27 2.23 -34.91
N SER A 76 -1.89 3.35 -34.27
CA SER A 76 -2.63 4.62 -34.35
C SER A 76 -2.91 5.19 -35.74
N CYS A 77 -2.16 4.86 -36.79
CA CYS A 77 -2.47 5.37 -38.13
C CYS A 77 -3.15 4.33 -39.02
N GLN A 78 -2.75 3.06 -38.92
CA GLN A 78 -3.21 2.02 -39.83
C GLN A 78 -4.57 1.44 -39.43
N PHE A 79 -4.88 1.29 -38.13
CA PHE A 79 -6.24 0.90 -37.73
C PHE A 79 -7.26 2.00 -37.99
N LEU A 80 -6.86 3.28 -37.92
CA LEU A 80 -7.77 4.40 -38.18
C LEU A 80 -8.17 4.41 -39.66
N GLU A 81 -7.20 4.15 -40.54
CA GLU A 81 -7.42 4.02 -42.00
C GLU A 81 -8.29 2.80 -42.33
N ASP A 82 -8.03 1.64 -41.72
CA ASP A 82 -8.86 0.43 -41.90
C ASP A 82 -10.30 0.62 -41.39
N LEU A 83 -10.48 1.34 -40.27
CA LEU A 83 -11.81 1.63 -39.71
C LEU A 83 -12.61 2.60 -40.60
N GLU A 84 -11.94 3.60 -41.19
CA GLU A 84 -12.55 4.52 -42.16
C GLU A 84 -13.02 3.78 -43.41
N MET A 85 -12.21 2.84 -43.93
CA MET A 85 -12.59 2.01 -45.08
C MET A 85 -13.82 1.12 -44.80
N LEU A 86 -13.96 0.60 -43.57
CA LEU A 86 -15.13 -0.19 -43.18
C LEU A 86 -16.39 0.68 -42.98
N GLY A 87 -16.24 1.91 -42.51
CA GLY A 87 -17.34 2.87 -42.32
C GLY A 87 -17.92 3.40 -43.63
N ALA A 88 -17.07 3.64 -44.63
CA ALA A 88 -17.49 4.19 -45.92
C ALA A 88 -18.41 3.27 -46.75
N VAL A 89 -18.54 1.99 -46.39
CA VAL A 89 -19.37 1.01 -47.12
C VAL A 89 -20.83 1.02 -46.64
N HIS A 90 -21.16 1.62 -45.49
CA HIS A 90 -22.50 1.51 -44.90
C HIS A 90 -23.46 2.69 -45.17
N ASP A 91 -23.00 3.81 -45.72
CA ASP A 91 -23.88 4.97 -45.96
C ASP A 91 -24.75 4.82 -47.21
N GLU A 92 -24.36 4.00 -48.19
CA GLU A 92 -25.13 3.85 -49.44
C GLU A 92 -26.28 2.82 -49.36
N ASN A 93 -26.36 2.04 -48.27
CA ASN A 93 -27.38 0.99 -48.12
C ASN A 93 -28.56 1.37 -47.19
N THR A 94 -28.64 2.62 -46.75
CA THR A 94 -29.77 3.16 -45.96
C THR A 94 -30.90 3.74 -46.83
N LEU A 95 -30.90 3.47 -48.13
CA LEU A 95 -31.91 3.97 -49.09
C LEU A 95 -32.82 2.90 -49.72
N SER A 96 -33.00 1.72 -49.12
CA SER A 96 -34.03 0.79 -49.63
C SER A 96 -34.57 -0.20 -48.59
N PHE A 97 -35.26 0.29 -47.56
CA PHE A 97 -36.37 -0.46 -46.96
C PHE A 97 -37.66 0.33 -47.16
N LYS A 98 -38.07 0.42 -48.43
CA LYS A 98 -39.42 0.78 -48.80
C LYS A 98 -40.16 -0.53 -49.08
N GLU A 99 -40.67 -1.16 -48.03
CA GLU A 99 -41.74 -2.16 -48.18
C GLU A 99 -43.03 -1.55 -47.64
N GLU A 100 -43.87 -1.14 -48.58
CA GLU A 100 -45.26 -0.79 -48.34
C GLU A 100 -46.00 -2.00 -47.77
N ALA A 101 -46.44 -1.91 -46.52
CA ALA A 101 -47.58 -2.69 -46.05
C ALA A 101 -48.49 -1.78 -45.21
N SER A 102 -49.73 -1.72 -45.67
CA SER A 102 -50.93 -1.06 -45.14
C SER A 102 -51.06 -1.03 -43.60
N PRO A 103 -51.76 -0.02 -43.02
CA PRO A 103 -52.12 0.00 -41.61
C PRO A 103 -53.21 -1.03 -41.29
N ASP A 104 -53.27 -1.45 -40.02
CA ASP A 104 -54.12 -2.47 -39.39
C ASP A 104 -53.74 -3.93 -39.67
N ASP A 105 -53.15 -4.61 -38.68
CA ASP A 105 -53.95 -5.45 -37.77
C ASP A 105 -53.07 -6.03 -36.65
N HIS A 106 -53.54 -5.89 -35.42
CA HIS A 106 -52.88 -6.36 -34.21
C HIS A 106 -53.14 -7.86 -34.02
N GLN A 107 -52.16 -8.75 -34.26
CA GLN A 107 -52.05 -9.98 -33.46
C GLN A 107 -50.70 -10.72 -33.57
N ASN A 108 -49.80 -10.32 -32.67
CA ASN A 108 -48.75 -11.07 -31.99
C ASN A 108 -48.74 -12.62 -32.17
N GLY A 109 -47.99 -13.10 -33.15
CA GLY A 109 -47.76 -14.53 -33.44
C GLY A 109 -46.30 -14.99 -33.38
N PHE A 110 -45.39 -14.18 -32.83
CA PHE A 110 -44.01 -14.58 -32.54
C PHE A 110 -43.64 -13.93 -31.21
N GLY A 111 -43.38 -14.76 -30.19
CA GLY A 111 -43.09 -14.43 -28.79
C GLY A 111 -42.70 -12.98 -28.52
N GLY A 112 -43.71 -12.10 -28.51
CA GLY A 112 -43.52 -10.68 -28.29
C GLY A 112 -42.96 -10.54 -26.89
N ILE A 113 -41.70 -10.14 -26.80
CA ILE A 113 -41.14 -9.61 -25.57
C ILE A 113 -42.04 -8.42 -25.27
N LYS A 114 -42.97 -8.60 -24.32
CA LYS A 114 -43.84 -7.51 -23.90
C LYS A 114 -42.92 -6.41 -23.41
N LEU A 115 -42.81 -5.32 -24.18
CA LEU A 115 -42.06 -4.12 -23.83
C LEU A 115 -42.79 -3.36 -22.72
N GLN A 116 -43.04 -4.04 -21.60
CA GLN A 116 -43.56 -3.45 -20.39
C GLN A 116 -42.38 -3.42 -19.42
N GLY A 117 -41.57 -2.36 -19.53
CA GLY A 117 -40.37 -2.16 -18.71
C GLY A 117 -39.23 -1.52 -19.49
N ASN A 118 -38.20 -1.11 -18.76
CA ASN A 118 -36.99 -0.54 -19.34
C ASN A 118 -36.29 -1.59 -20.23
N PRO A 119 -35.88 -1.25 -21.48
CA PRO A 119 -35.16 -2.20 -22.35
C PRO A 119 -33.87 -2.74 -21.72
N LEU A 120 -33.17 -1.96 -20.87
CA LEU A 120 -31.99 -2.44 -20.16
C LEU A 120 -32.33 -3.53 -19.13
N GLU A 121 -33.50 -3.49 -18.49
CA GLU A 121 -33.93 -4.52 -17.53
C GLU A 121 -34.18 -5.85 -18.23
N GLN A 122 -34.75 -5.82 -19.44
CA GLN A 122 -34.98 -7.02 -20.24
C GLN A 122 -33.67 -7.68 -20.69
N LEU A 123 -32.63 -6.87 -20.90
CA LEU A 123 -31.30 -7.33 -21.26
C LEU A 123 -30.45 -7.70 -20.03
N GLY A 124 -30.95 -7.52 -18.81
CA GLY A 124 -30.18 -7.72 -17.58
C GLY A 124 -29.02 -6.72 -17.41
N LEU A 125 -29.05 -5.60 -18.14
CA LEU A 125 -28.04 -4.54 -18.12
C LEU A 125 -28.44 -3.36 -17.23
N TYR A 126 -29.64 -3.39 -16.68
CA TYR A 126 -30.09 -2.36 -15.75
C TYR A 126 -29.35 -2.52 -14.42
N MET A 127 -28.44 -1.59 -14.16
CA MET A 127 -27.79 -1.43 -12.88
C MET A 127 -28.72 -0.57 -12.01
N LYS A 128 -29.19 -1.13 -10.89
CA LYS A 128 -29.94 -0.33 -9.91
C LYS A 128 -28.98 0.74 -9.39
N VAL A 129 -29.46 1.97 -9.28
CA VAL A 129 -28.79 2.95 -8.45
C VAL A 129 -28.99 2.44 -7.03
N ASP A 130 -27.92 2.02 -6.36
CA ASP A 130 -27.93 1.85 -4.91
C ASP A 130 -28.06 3.26 -4.33
N ASP A 131 -29.31 3.73 -4.24
CA ASP A 131 -29.66 4.88 -3.41
C ASP A 131 -29.60 4.45 -1.94
N GLU A 132 -28.39 4.14 -1.48
CA GLU A 132 -28.00 4.10 -0.07
C GLU A 132 -26.71 4.93 0.08
N ASP A 133 -26.80 6.21 -0.26
CA ASP A 133 -26.08 7.25 0.47
C ASP A 133 -26.79 7.45 1.83
N GLU A 134 -26.62 6.48 2.74
CA GLU A 134 -26.76 6.74 4.17
C GLU A 134 -25.36 6.60 4.79
N GLU A 135 -24.70 7.75 4.86
CA GLU A 135 -23.58 8.05 5.74
C GLU A 135 -22.27 7.27 5.53
N GLU A 136 -21.36 7.97 4.86
CA GLU A 136 -19.92 7.89 5.04
C GLU A 136 -19.55 7.85 6.54
N GLU A 137 -19.45 6.66 7.12
CA GLU A 137 -18.61 6.44 8.31
C GLU A 137 -17.43 5.54 7.92
N LEU A 138 -16.34 6.20 7.54
CA LEU A 138 -14.97 5.72 7.73
C LEU A 138 -14.93 4.88 9.01
N PRO A 139 -14.23 3.73 9.08
CA PRO A 139 -14.00 3.10 10.38
C PRO A 139 -13.20 4.10 11.21
N GLN A 140 -13.90 4.79 12.13
CA GLN A 140 -13.32 5.70 13.08
C GLN A 140 -12.26 4.92 13.84
N SER A 141 -11.01 5.25 13.55
CA SER A 141 -9.91 5.08 14.47
C SER A 141 -10.14 6.02 15.65
N THR A 142 -10.99 5.63 16.60
CA THR A 142 -11.14 6.27 17.91
C THR A 142 -11.19 5.14 18.94
N ALA A 143 -10.02 4.79 19.45
CA ALA A 143 -9.53 5.24 20.75
C ALA A 143 -10.10 4.38 21.88
N GLU A 144 -9.24 3.62 22.55
CA GLU A 144 -8.74 4.10 23.84
C GLU A 144 -7.48 3.34 24.32
N PRO A 145 -6.63 4.02 25.11
CA PRO A 145 -5.41 3.49 25.69
C PRO A 145 -5.76 2.74 26.99
N SER A 146 -5.32 1.49 27.13
CA SER A 146 -5.42 0.80 28.41
C SER A 146 -4.08 0.26 28.87
N LYS A 147 -3.56 0.98 29.87
CA LYS A 147 -2.66 0.55 30.95
C LYS A 147 -1.21 0.21 30.60
N ASP A 148 -0.36 1.20 30.86
CA ASP A 148 0.82 1.01 31.72
C ASP A 148 0.45 0.23 32.99
N VAL A 149 0.99 -0.99 33.14
CA VAL A 149 1.31 -1.74 34.37
C VAL A 149 2.48 -2.64 33.95
N GLU A 150 3.73 -2.24 34.20
CA GLU A 150 4.52 -2.64 35.37
C GLU A 150 4.87 -4.14 35.41
N GLU A 151 6.19 -4.36 35.55
CA GLU A 151 6.91 -5.55 36.01
C GLU A 151 7.16 -6.76 35.09
N GLY A 152 8.46 -6.99 34.88
CA GLY A 152 9.04 -8.19 34.28
C GLY A 152 10.56 -8.16 34.40
N GLU A 153 11.08 -8.08 35.62
CA GLU A 153 12.45 -8.48 35.95
C GLU A 153 12.68 -9.93 35.49
N ILE A 154 13.75 -10.18 34.74
CA ILE A 154 14.20 -11.52 34.39
C ILE A 154 15.70 -11.60 34.70
N ASP A 155 16.01 -12.55 35.59
CA ASP A 155 17.31 -12.93 36.16
C ASP A 155 18.33 -13.37 35.09
#